data_AF-S4RVN6-F1
#
_entry.id   AF-S4RVN6-F1
#
_cell.length_a   1.000
_cell.length_b   1.000
_cell.length_c   1.000
_cell.angle_alpha   90.00
_cell.angle_beta   90.00
_cell.angle_gamma   90.00
#
_symmetry.space_group_name_H-M   'P 1'
#
loop_
_entity.id
_entity.type
_entity.pdbx_description
1 polymer ?
#
loop_
_entity_poly.entity_id
_entity_poly.type
_entity_poly.pdbx_seq_one_letter_code
_entity_poly.pdbx_strand_id
1 'polypeptide(L)'
;LTIPSLPHPAGDVLPPHLQAPRRPGLGTVGKHIKLLANYFEVDIPKIEVHHYDLDIKPEKCPRRVNREVVDYLVNRSNVQFFRDRKPVFDGRKNLYTASALPVGRDKVVELEVTLPGEGKDRVFKVALKWVGYVSWHALHDALAGRIMQVPQDPVQAVDVVLRHLPSMRRYTPVGRSFFSSPEGYSHPLGGGREVWFGFHQSVRPSMWKMMLNIDVSATAFYKAQPVIEFMCEVLDIRNIDEQPKPLTDSQRVKFTKEIKGLKVEITHCGQMKRKYKVCNVTRRPASHQTFPLQLDTGQTVECTVAHYFRDRHKLQLKYAHLPCLQVGQEQKHTYLPLEV
;
A
#
# COMPACT_ATOMS: atom_id res chain seq x y z
N LEU A 1 42.22 -25.92 47.57
CA LEU A 1 42.51 -24.72 46.74
C LEU A 1 41.23 -24.33 46.03
N THR A 2 40.47 -23.45 46.66
CA THR A 2 39.15 -22.96 46.28
C THR A 2 39.27 -21.91 45.19
N ILE A 3 38.54 -22.11 44.08
CA ILE A 3 38.46 -21.16 42.96
C ILE A 3 37.58 -19.98 43.41
N PRO A 4 38.01 -18.71 43.28
CA PRO A 4 37.19 -17.57 43.66
C PRO A 4 36.07 -17.35 42.63
N SER A 5 34.86 -17.14 43.13
CA SER A 5 33.67 -16.77 42.37
C SER A 5 33.81 -15.37 41.78
N LEU A 6 33.52 -15.23 40.49
CA LEU A 6 33.37 -13.94 39.82
C LEU A 6 32.14 -13.19 40.37
N PRO A 7 32.21 -11.87 40.59
CA PRO A 7 31.06 -11.09 41.00
C PRO A 7 30.04 -11.01 39.85
N HIS A 8 28.77 -11.22 40.16
CA HIS A 8 27.66 -10.91 39.26
C HIS A 8 27.71 -9.43 38.86
N PRO A 9 27.51 -9.08 37.58
CA PRO A 9 27.38 -7.69 37.19
C PRO A 9 26.08 -7.15 37.82
N ALA A 10 26.26 -6.12 38.64
CA ALA A 10 25.20 -5.32 39.19
C ALA A 10 24.36 -4.72 38.06
N GLY A 11 23.03 -4.84 38.22
CA GLY A 11 21.97 -4.00 37.63
C GLY A 11 22.16 -3.49 36.21
N ASP A 12 21.27 -3.91 35.30
CA ASP A 12 21.00 -3.21 34.04
C ASP A 12 20.62 -1.75 34.33
N VAL A 13 21.63 -0.86 34.35
CA VAL A 13 21.44 0.57 34.27
C VAL A 13 21.01 0.84 32.83
N LEU A 14 19.71 1.06 32.62
CA LEU A 14 19.19 1.59 31.37
C LEU A 14 20.09 2.75 30.91
N PRO A 15 20.58 2.75 29.65
CA PRO A 15 21.50 3.78 29.21
C PRO A 15 20.89 5.16 29.44
N PRO A 16 21.67 6.16 29.90
CA PRO A 16 21.15 7.49 30.15
C PRO A 16 20.46 8.01 28.89
N HIS A 17 19.24 8.51 29.07
CA HIS A 17 18.40 9.00 27.98
C HIS A 17 19.10 10.18 27.28
N LEU A 18 19.82 9.89 26.19
CA LEU A 18 20.55 10.89 25.40
C LEU A 18 19.55 11.86 24.78
N GLN A 19 19.37 13.02 25.40
CA GLN A 19 18.54 14.09 24.89
C GLN A 19 19.36 14.98 23.95
N ALA A 20 18.81 15.29 22.77
CA ALA A 20 19.44 16.21 21.85
C ALA A 20 19.66 17.59 22.52
N PRO A 21 20.83 18.23 22.33
CA PRO A 21 21.12 19.53 22.94
C PRO A 21 20.20 20.61 22.36
N ARG A 22 19.91 21.64 23.16
CA ARG A 22 19.18 22.81 22.67
C ARG A 22 20.04 23.60 21.69
N ARG A 23 19.39 24.28 20.75
CA ARG A 23 20.06 25.26 19.89
C ARG A 23 20.68 26.35 20.79
N PRO A 24 22.00 26.60 20.73
CA PRO A 24 22.66 27.58 21.59
C PRO A 24 22.35 29.03 21.18
N GLY A 25 21.96 29.26 19.92
CA GLY A 25 21.60 30.57 19.39
C GLY A 25 21.34 30.53 17.88
N LEU A 26 21.04 31.68 17.30
CA LEU A 26 20.96 31.89 15.85
C LEU A 26 22.29 32.46 15.34
N GLY A 27 22.70 32.07 14.13
CA GLY A 27 23.90 32.61 13.50
C GLY A 27 23.72 34.07 13.05
N THR A 28 24.75 34.88 13.19
CA THR A 28 24.73 36.34 12.89
C THR A 28 25.71 36.75 11.80
N VAL A 29 26.57 35.84 11.33
CA VAL A 29 27.59 36.10 10.31
C VAL A 29 27.00 35.93 8.90
N GLY A 30 27.38 36.81 7.98
CA GLY A 30 27.02 36.74 6.56
C GLY A 30 26.01 37.81 6.13
N LYS A 31 25.89 38.01 4.82
CA LYS A 31 24.94 38.98 4.24
C LYS A 31 23.53 38.38 4.25
N HIS A 32 22.55 39.15 4.75
CA HIS A 32 21.15 38.74 4.71
C HIS A 32 20.64 38.56 3.28
N ILE A 33 19.87 37.49 3.06
CA ILE A 33 19.22 37.17 1.79
C ILE A 33 17.76 36.76 2.06
N LYS A 34 16.84 37.18 1.19
CA LYS A 34 15.44 36.75 1.23
C LYS A 34 15.31 35.42 0.51
N LEU A 35 14.68 34.44 1.14
CA LEU A 35 14.48 33.09 0.60
C LEU A 35 13.00 32.74 0.59
N LEU A 36 12.63 31.86 -0.33
CA LEU A 36 11.37 31.13 -0.30
C LEU A 36 11.70 29.67 0.01
N ALA A 37 10.95 29.08 0.93
CA ALA A 37 11.03 27.67 1.23
C ALA A 37 9.72 27.00 0.79
N ASN A 38 9.79 25.74 0.38
CA ASN A 38 8.63 24.91 0.07
C ASN A 38 7.90 24.40 1.34
N TYR A 39 7.78 25.29 2.33
CA TYR A 39 7.15 25.09 3.62
C TYR A 39 5.96 26.03 3.72
N PHE A 40 4.76 25.46 3.81
CA PHE A 40 3.50 26.17 3.85
C PHE A 40 2.96 26.16 5.28
N GLU A 41 2.52 27.31 5.78
CA GLU A 41 1.98 27.42 7.13
C GLU A 41 0.69 26.60 7.28
N VAL A 42 0.55 25.90 8.40
CA VAL A 42 -0.66 25.16 8.78
C VAL A 42 -1.24 25.79 10.04
N ASP A 43 -2.44 26.37 9.91
CA ASP A 43 -3.19 26.87 11.05
C ASP A 43 -3.99 25.74 11.70
N ILE A 44 -3.64 25.42 12.95
CA ILE A 44 -4.23 24.32 13.70
C ILE A 44 -5.14 24.88 14.79
N PRO A 45 -6.40 24.44 14.87
CA PRO A 45 -7.30 24.89 15.93
C PRO A 45 -6.86 24.39 17.31
N LYS A 46 -7.12 25.20 18.33
CA LYS A 46 -6.85 24.85 19.73
C LYS A 46 -8.02 24.01 20.27
N ILE A 47 -8.01 22.72 19.92
CA ILE A 47 -9.05 21.76 20.33
C ILE A 47 -8.40 20.47 20.86
N GLU A 48 -9.22 19.63 21.47
CA GLU A 48 -8.86 18.24 21.75
C GLU A 48 -9.45 17.35 20.66
N VAL A 49 -8.63 16.44 20.14
CA VAL A 49 -9.05 15.48 19.12
C VAL A 49 -9.22 14.12 19.78
N HIS A 50 -10.28 13.41 19.42
CA HIS A 50 -10.53 12.07 19.97
C HIS A 50 -9.74 11.03 19.17
N HIS A 51 -8.98 10.19 19.86
CA HIS A 51 -8.23 9.07 19.28
C HIS A 51 -8.91 7.74 19.61
N TYR A 52 -9.05 6.92 18.58
CA TYR A 52 -9.60 5.58 18.65
C TYR A 52 -8.62 4.57 18.03
N ASP A 53 -8.55 3.40 18.65
CA ASP A 53 -7.89 2.22 18.12
C ASP A 53 -8.91 1.40 17.32
N LEU A 54 -8.54 1.03 16.09
CA LEU A 54 -9.30 0.13 15.22
C LEU A 54 -8.55 -1.17 15.05
N ASP A 55 -9.25 -2.27 15.26
CA ASP A 55 -8.83 -3.60 14.85
C ASP A 55 -9.74 -4.10 13.72
N ILE A 56 -9.16 -4.53 12.61
CA ILE A 56 -9.89 -4.98 11.41
C ILE A 56 -9.53 -6.43 11.13
N LYS A 57 -10.55 -7.29 11.12
CA LYS A 57 -10.43 -8.72 10.80
C LYS A 57 -11.10 -9.02 9.46
N PRO A 58 -10.46 -9.83 8.57
CA PRO A 58 -9.19 -10.53 8.76
C PRO A 58 -7.95 -9.61 8.79
N GLU A 59 -6.98 -9.98 9.61
CA GLU A 59 -5.71 -9.27 9.76
C GLU A 59 -4.85 -9.34 8.47
N LYS A 60 -3.82 -8.49 8.38
CA LYS A 60 -2.84 -8.42 7.27
C LYS A 60 -3.40 -7.97 5.91
N CYS A 61 -4.57 -7.33 5.90
CA CYS A 61 -5.06 -6.64 4.71
C CYS A 61 -4.14 -5.47 4.33
N PRO A 62 -3.95 -5.18 3.02
CA PRO A 62 -3.21 -4.01 2.58
C PRO A 62 -3.83 -2.72 3.15
N ARG A 63 -3.00 -1.72 3.47
CA ARG A 63 -3.47 -0.42 4.00
C ARG A 63 -4.58 0.22 3.16
N ARG A 64 -4.51 0.08 1.83
CA ARG A 64 -5.56 0.57 0.91
C ARG A 64 -6.90 -0.13 1.17
N VAL A 65 -6.92 -1.45 1.34
CA VAL A 65 -8.14 -2.20 1.68
C VAL A 65 -8.68 -1.77 3.04
N ASN A 66 -7.82 -1.58 4.05
CA ASN A 66 -8.28 -1.09 5.36
C ASN A 66 -8.93 0.29 5.25
N ARG A 67 -8.40 1.18 4.41
CA ARG A 67 -9.00 2.49 4.14
C ARG A 67 -10.34 2.36 3.43
N GLU A 68 -10.47 1.45 2.46
CA GLU A 68 -11.75 1.16 1.80
C GLU A 68 -12.79 0.58 2.79
N VAL A 69 -12.38 -0.29 3.72
CA VAL A 69 -13.25 -0.81 4.79
C VAL A 69 -13.76 0.34 5.67
N VAL A 70 -12.88 1.23 6.14
CA VAL A 70 -13.28 2.36 6.99
C VAL A 70 -14.12 3.38 6.22
N ASP A 71 -13.82 3.63 4.94
CA ASP A 71 -14.63 4.50 4.09
C ASP A 71 -16.06 3.96 3.92
N TYR A 72 -16.20 2.65 3.64
CA TYR A 72 -17.50 2.00 3.55
C TYR A 72 -18.24 1.99 4.90
N LEU A 73 -17.50 1.77 5.99
CA LEU A 73 -18.04 1.81 7.35
C LEU A 73 -18.69 3.16 7.67
N VAL A 74 -17.98 4.25 7.38
CA VAL A 74 -18.40 5.61 7.69
C VAL A 74 -19.51 6.07 6.75
N ASN A 75 -19.34 5.86 5.44
CA ASN A 75 -20.18 6.50 4.43
C ASN A 75 -21.37 5.65 3.95
N ARG A 76 -21.41 4.34 4.29
CA ARG A 76 -22.44 3.43 3.75
C ARG A 76 -23.10 2.55 4.80
N SER A 77 -22.34 1.82 5.62
CA SER A 77 -22.96 0.82 6.53
C SER A 77 -23.42 1.39 7.86
N ASN A 78 -22.70 2.35 8.45
CA ASN A 78 -22.99 2.86 9.79
C ASN A 78 -23.15 4.39 9.82
N VAL A 79 -23.80 4.95 8.79
CA VAL A 79 -24.00 6.41 8.65
C VAL A 79 -24.63 7.01 9.90
N GLN A 80 -25.57 6.32 10.55
CA GLN A 80 -26.22 6.81 11.79
C GLN A 80 -25.28 6.87 13.00
N PHE A 81 -24.25 6.02 13.05
CA PHE A 81 -23.27 6.00 14.13
C PHE A 81 -22.26 7.15 14.00
N PHE A 82 -21.83 7.45 12.77
CA PHE A 82 -20.88 8.52 12.49
C PHE A 82 -21.55 9.89 12.26
N ARG A 83 -22.84 9.91 11.86
CA ARG A 83 -23.63 11.11 11.55
C ARG A 83 -22.85 12.03 10.58
N ASP A 84 -22.70 13.30 10.91
CA ASP A 84 -21.99 14.30 10.11
C ASP A 84 -20.46 14.31 10.33
N ARG A 85 -19.94 13.38 11.14
CA ARG A 85 -18.51 13.33 11.47
C ARG A 85 -17.74 12.70 10.33
N LYS A 86 -16.54 13.25 10.09
CA LYS A 86 -15.61 12.76 9.06
C LYS A 86 -14.34 12.26 9.74
N PRO A 87 -14.33 11.01 10.23
CA PRO A 87 -13.13 10.43 10.81
C PRO A 87 -11.99 10.38 9.81
N VAL A 88 -10.78 10.57 10.30
CA VAL A 88 -9.56 10.35 9.52
C VAL A 88 -8.83 9.13 10.03
N PHE A 89 -8.22 8.37 9.13
CA PHE A 89 -7.63 7.07 9.42
C PHE A 89 -6.24 6.94 8.79
N ASP A 90 -5.31 6.30 9.50
CA ASP A 90 -3.93 6.07 9.06
C ASP A 90 -3.75 4.83 8.15
N GLY A 91 -4.81 4.02 7.99
CA GLY A 91 -4.79 2.78 7.20
C GLY A 91 -4.34 1.55 8.00
N ARG A 92 -4.10 1.69 9.30
CA ARG A 92 -3.70 0.61 10.21
C ARG A 92 -4.66 0.53 11.41
N LYS A 93 -4.40 1.33 12.45
CA LYS A 93 -5.11 1.24 13.73
C LYS A 93 -5.60 2.58 14.25
N ASN A 94 -5.03 3.70 13.79
CA ASN A 94 -5.31 4.99 14.40
C ASN A 94 -6.38 5.74 13.63
N LEU A 95 -7.51 6.00 14.30
CA LEU A 95 -8.58 6.83 13.79
C LEU A 95 -8.79 8.04 14.69
N TYR A 96 -8.99 9.21 14.08
CA TYR A 96 -9.17 10.47 14.78
C TYR A 96 -10.46 11.15 14.35
N THR A 97 -11.13 11.80 15.29
CA THR A 97 -12.34 12.59 15.03
C THR A 97 -12.31 13.90 15.81
N ALA A 98 -12.84 14.97 15.22
CA ALA A 98 -12.97 16.26 15.88
C ALA A 98 -14.00 16.28 17.03
N SER A 99 -14.92 15.31 17.10
CA SER A 99 -15.95 15.22 18.14
C SER A 99 -16.24 13.76 18.52
N ALA A 100 -16.54 13.51 19.80
CA ALA A 100 -16.67 12.18 20.40
C ALA A 100 -17.69 11.25 19.71
N LEU A 101 -17.25 10.15 19.10
CA LEU A 101 -18.10 9.05 18.65
C LEU A 101 -18.96 8.47 19.80
N PRO A 102 -20.15 7.92 19.53
CA PRO A 102 -21.03 7.32 20.54
C PRO A 102 -20.49 5.96 21.02
N VAL A 103 -19.24 5.96 21.48
CA VAL A 103 -18.49 4.83 22.03
C VAL A 103 -18.27 5.11 23.50
N GLY A 104 -18.68 4.20 24.39
CA GLY A 104 -18.33 4.29 25.81
C GLY A 104 -16.82 4.15 26.00
N ARG A 105 -16.23 4.88 26.95
CA ARG A 105 -14.77 4.95 27.15
C ARG A 105 -14.10 3.58 27.35
N ASP A 106 -14.80 2.66 28.03
CA ASP A 106 -14.29 1.31 28.33
C ASP A 106 -14.93 0.21 27.46
N LYS A 107 -15.72 0.58 26.45
CA LYS A 107 -16.42 -0.37 25.58
C LYS A 107 -15.73 -0.49 24.23
N VAL A 108 -15.61 -1.73 23.77
CA VAL A 108 -15.28 -2.03 22.37
C VAL A 108 -16.60 -2.12 21.61
N VAL A 109 -16.73 -1.35 20.55
CA VAL A 109 -17.88 -1.45 19.63
C VAL A 109 -17.45 -2.31 18.46
N GLU A 110 -18.11 -3.45 18.29
CA GLU A 110 -17.92 -4.32 17.13
C GLU A 110 -18.89 -3.92 16.02
N LEU A 111 -18.34 -3.66 14.85
CA LEU A 111 -19.08 -3.26 13.65
C LEU A 111 -18.75 -4.26 12.55
N GLU A 112 -19.73 -4.52 11.69
CA GLU A 112 -19.53 -5.36 10.50
C GLU A 112 -19.60 -4.51 9.23
N VAL A 113 -18.72 -4.82 8.28
CA VAL A 113 -18.64 -4.13 6.98
C VAL A 113 -18.54 -5.18 5.90
N THR A 114 -19.47 -5.12 4.95
CA THR A 114 -19.44 -5.97 3.76
C THR A 114 -19.00 -5.13 2.58
N LEU A 115 -17.76 -5.36 2.11
CA LEU A 115 -17.28 -4.76 0.88
C LEU A 115 -17.74 -5.58 -0.32
N PRO A 116 -18.27 -4.94 -1.38
CA PRO A 116 -18.59 -5.64 -2.63
C PRO A 116 -17.30 -6.21 -3.19
N GLY A 117 -17.30 -7.52 -3.45
CA GLY A 117 -16.18 -8.22 -4.06
C GLY A 117 -16.50 -8.65 -5.48
N GLU A 118 -15.47 -8.83 -6.29
CA GLU A 118 -15.63 -9.42 -7.63
C GLU A 118 -15.91 -10.92 -7.47
N GLY A 119 -17.19 -11.28 -7.40
CA GLY A 119 -17.70 -12.65 -7.29
C GLY A 119 -18.23 -13.01 -5.90
N LYS A 120 -17.52 -12.69 -4.83
CA LYS A 120 -17.99 -12.89 -3.45
C LYS A 120 -17.71 -11.67 -2.58
N ASP A 121 -18.74 -11.23 -1.88
CA ASP A 121 -18.64 -10.16 -0.91
C ASP A 121 -17.67 -10.52 0.22
N ARG A 122 -16.93 -9.52 0.66
CA ARG A 122 -15.93 -9.66 1.71
C ARG A 122 -16.45 -9.02 2.98
N VAL A 123 -16.71 -9.86 3.97
CA VAL A 123 -17.15 -9.43 5.31
C VAL A 123 -15.93 -9.15 6.17
N PHE A 124 -15.93 -7.97 6.80
CA PHE A 124 -14.91 -7.52 7.73
C PHE A 124 -15.56 -7.21 9.08
N LYS A 125 -14.89 -7.65 10.15
CA LYS A 125 -15.25 -7.25 11.52
C LYS A 125 -14.31 -6.15 11.97
N VAL A 126 -14.87 -5.04 12.42
CA VAL A 126 -14.14 -3.85 12.87
C VAL A 126 -14.45 -3.63 14.34
N ALA A 127 -13.44 -3.75 15.20
CA ALA A 127 -13.55 -3.41 16.61
C ALA A 127 -12.99 -1.99 16.82
N LEU A 128 -13.83 -1.12 17.37
CA LEU A 128 -13.53 0.29 17.64
C LEU A 128 -13.45 0.53 19.15
N LYS A 129 -12.31 1.03 19.63
CA LYS A 129 -12.09 1.34 21.06
C LYS A 129 -11.58 2.77 21.22
N TRP A 130 -12.16 3.52 22.17
CA TRP A 130 -11.62 4.83 22.53
C TRP A 130 -10.30 4.68 23.29
N VAL A 131 -9.30 5.51 22.94
CA VAL A 131 -7.98 5.47 23.57
C VAL A 131 -7.77 6.68 24.47
N GLY A 132 -8.08 7.88 23.97
CA GLY A 132 -7.74 9.09 24.68
C GLY A 132 -8.04 10.37 23.89
N TYR A 133 -7.67 11.48 24.52
CA TYR A 133 -7.63 12.78 23.87
C TYR A 133 -6.21 13.09 23.39
N VAL A 134 -6.12 13.69 22.21
CA VAL A 134 -4.90 14.27 21.66
C VAL A 134 -5.05 15.79 21.73
N SER A 135 -4.33 16.42 22.64
CA SER A 135 -4.42 17.86 22.85
C SER A 135 -3.59 18.61 21.80
N TRP A 136 -4.26 19.35 20.91
CA TRP A 136 -3.58 20.28 20.01
C TRP A 136 -3.17 21.58 20.72
N HIS A 137 -3.69 21.86 21.92
CA HIS A 137 -3.18 22.92 22.78
C HIS A 137 -1.72 22.68 23.18
N ALA A 138 -1.39 21.46 23.59
CA ALA A 138 -0.02 21.07 23.95
C ALA A 138 0.94 21.24 22.76
N LEU A 139 0.46 21.06 21.52
CA LEU A 139 1.24 21.33 20.32
C LEU A 139 1.56 22.81 20.18
N HIS A 140 0.59 23.71 20.38
CA HIS A 140 0.81 25.16 20.38
C HIS A 140 1.79 25.60 21.47
N ASP A 141 1.68 25.04 22.68
CA ASP A 141 2.60 25.36 23.77
C ASP A 141 4.04 24.89 23.48
N ALA A 142 4.20 23.75 22.82
CA ALA A 142 5.51 23.27 22.36
C ALA A 142 6.11 24.16 21.26
N LEU A 143 5.30 24.61 20.29
CA LEU A 143 5.76 25.51 19.22
C LEU A 143 6.15 26.89 19.77
N ALA A 144 5.43 27.37 20.79
CA ALA A 144 5.76 28.60 21.51
C ALA A 144 6.97 28.47 22.45
N GLY A 145 7.59 27.28 22.55
CA GLY A 145 8.74 27.02 23.40
C GLY A 145 8.43 26.92 24.90
N ARG A 146 7.15 26.80 25.29
CA ARG A 146 6.73 26.60 26.68
C ARG A 146 6.95 25.16 27.14
N ILE A 147 6.85 24.21 26.21
CA ILE A 147 7.12 22.79 26.44
C ILE A 147 8.43 22.41 25.76
N MET A 148 9.22 21.61 26.47
CA MET A 148 10.57 21.22 26.08
C MET A 148 10.67 20.27 24.89
N GLN A 149 9.71 19.36 24.77
CA GLN A 149 9.68 18.37 23.71
C GLN A 149 8.37 18.50 22.95
N VAL A 150 8.46 18.44 21.62
CA VAL A 150 7.27 18.46 20.78
C VAL A 150 6.56 17.11 20.94
N PRO A 151 5.30 17.11 21.42
CA PRO A 151 4.54 15.87 21.60
C PRO A 151 4.30 15.23 20.24
N GLN A 152 4.64 13.95 20.10
CA GLN A 152 4.56 13.25 18.80
C GLN A 152 3.11 12.89 18.43
N ASP A 153 2.26 12.57 19.40
CA ASP A 153 0.87 12.16 19.13
C ASP A 153 0.06 13.25 18.43
N PRO A 154 0.10 14.54 18.86
CA PRO A 154 -0.50 15.65 18.12
C PRO A 154 0.07 15.82 16.71
N VAL A 155 1.39 15.71 16.54
CA VAL A 155 2.05 15.81 15.22
C VAL A 155 1.57 14.69 14.30
N GLN A 156 1.48 13.46 14.79
CA GLN A 156 0.97 12.32 14.06
C GLN A 156 -0.50 12.49 13.70
N ALA A 157 -1.35 12.98 14.62
CA ALA A 157 -2.75 13.24 14.33
C ALA A 157 -2.92 14.24 13.17
N VAL A 158 -2.14 15.33 13.17
CA VAL A 158 -2.14 16.32 12.08
C VAL A 158 -1.64 15.70 10.76
N ASP A 159 -0.58 14.88 10.80
CA ASP A 159 -0.08 14.16 9.61
C ASP A 159 -1.18 13.24 9.03
N VAL A 160 -1.86 12.47 9.88
CA VAL A 160 -2.95 11.58 9.46
C VAL A 160 -4.11 12.37 8.85
N VAL A 161 -4.51 13.49 9.46
CA VAL A 161 -5.55 14.39 8.91
C VAL A 161 -5.19 14.82 7.48
N LEU A 162 -4.01 15.40 7.30
CA LEU A 162 -3.59 15.96 6.01
C LEU A 162 -3.30 14.88 4.96
N ARG A 163 -2.98 13.65 5.38
CA ARG A 163 -2.70 12.53 4.46
C ARG A 163 -3.92 11.66 4.17
N HIS A 164 -5.03 11.84 4.88
CA HIS A 164 -6.20 10.97 4.76
C HIS A 164 -6.77 10.96 3.33
N LEU A 165 -7.10 12.14 2.79
CA LEU A 165 -7.74 12.24 1.48
C LEU A 165 -6.81 11.84 0.32
N PRO A 166 -5.54 12.30 0.26
CA PRO A 166 -4.61 11.83 -0.77
C PRO A 166 -4.37 10.32 -0.72
N SER A 167 -4.38 9.71 0.48
CA SER A 167 -4.19 8.26 0.66
C SER A 167 -5.41 7.42 0.28
N MET A 168 -6.59 8.03 0.15
CA MET A 168 -7.83 7.34 -0.20
C MET A 168 -8.20 7.45 -1.67
N ARG A 169 -7.88 8.58 -2.30
CA ARG A 169 -8.33 8.91 -3.65
C ARG A 169 -7.29 8.53 -4.72
N ARG A 170 -7.25 9.31 -5.81
CA ARG A 170 -6.53 9.10 -7.09
C ARG A 170 -5.03 8.79 -7.00
N TYR A 171 -4.42 8.86 -5.81
CA TYR A 171 -2.98 8.67 -5.64
C TYR A 171 -2.62 7.31 -5.05
N THR A 172 -1.44 6.84 -5.41
CA THR A 172 -0.77 5.68 -4.83
C THR A 172 0.26 6.15 -3.81
N PRO A 173 0.07 5.88 -2.50
CA PRO A 173 1.03 6.27 -1.47
C PRO A 173 2.31 5.42 -1.54
N VAL A 174 3.46 6.08 -1.60
CA VAL A 174 4.79 5.45 -1.51
C VAL A 174 5.62 6.23 -0.49
N GLY A 175 5.83 5.63 0.68
CA GLY A 175 6.49 6.30 1.80
C GLY A 175 5.73 7.57 2.25
N ARG A 176 6.40 8.72 2.14
CA ARG A 176 5.82 10.05 2.44
C ARG A 176 5.25 10.77 1.21
N SER A 177 5.32 10.16 0.03
CA SER A 177 4.89 10.75 -1.24
C SER A 177 3.62 10.10 -1.80
N PHE A 178 2.98 10.81 -2.71
CA PHE A 178 1.76 10.42 -3.42
C PHE A 178 1.97 10.54 -4.93
N PHE A 179 1.68 9.48 -5.67
CA PHE A 179 1.90 9.42 -7.13
C PHE A 179 0.60 9.09 -7.86
N SER A 180 0.40 9.64 -9.05
CA SER A 180 -0.75 9.31 -9.90
C SER A 180 -0.29 8.81 -11.26
N SER A 181 -1.14 8.00 -11.89
CA SER A 181 -0.93 7.61 -13.29
C SER A 181 -0.85 8.86 -14.17
N PRO A 182 0.04 8.88 -15.17
CA PRO A 182 0.06 9.93 -16.18
C PRO A 182 -1.30 10.02 -16.89
N GLU A 183 -1.92 11.21 -16.93
CA GLU A 183 -3.15 11.48 -17.69
C GLU A 183 -2.78 12.37 -18.89
N GLY A 184 -2.74 11.79 -20.09
CA GLY A 184 -2.45 12.54 -21.33
C GLY A 184 -0.97 12.82 -21.61
N TYR A 185 -0.05 12.26 -20.81
CA TYR A 185 1.39 12.26 -21.06
C TYR A 185 1.95 10.87 -20.73
N SER A 186 3.04 10.44 -21.36
CA SER A 186 3.72 9.20 -20.97
C SER A 186 5.23 9.39 -21.11
N HIS A 187 5.98 8.96 -20.10
CA HIS A 187 7.43 8.99 -20.07
C HIS A 187 7.94 7.56 -19.94
N PRO A 188 7.98 6.79 -21.04
CA PRO A 188 8.44 5.41 -21.01
C PRO A 188 9.93 5.35 -20.68
N LEU A 189 10.30 4.43 -19.78
CA LEU A 189 11.69 4.13 -19.44
C LEU A 189 12.21 2.89 -20.18
N GLY A 190 11.34 2.19 -20.91
CA GLY A 190 11.61 0.87 -21.49
C GLY A 190 11.43 -0.27 -20.48
N GLY A 191 11.44 -1.52 -20.97
CA GLY A 191 11.30 -2.72 -20.13
C GLY A 191 10.00 -2.78 -19.33
N GLY A 192 8.91 -2.20 -19.87
CA GLY A 192 7.61 -2.17 -19.22
C GLY A 192 7.45 -1.14 -18.11
N ARG A 193 8.34 -0.15 -18.03
CA ARG A 193 8.39 0.86 -16.97
C ARG A 193 8.11 2.25 -17.51
N GLU A 194 7.56 3.10 -16.67
CA GLU A 194 7.29 4.51 -16.94
C GLU A 194 7.51 5.37 -15.70
N VAL A 195 7.68 6.67 -15.90
CA VAL A 195 7.78 7.64 -14.81
C VAL A 195 6.39 8.09 -14.39
N TRP A 196 6.09 8.00 -13.10
CA TRP A 196 4.94 8.69 -12.50
C TRP A 196 5.42 9.89 -11.71
N PHE A 197 4.75 11.02 -11.93
CA PHE A 197 4.93 12.21 -11.12
C PHE A 197 3.98 12.20 -9.92
N GLY A 198 4.37 12.97 -8.92
CA GLY A 198 3.71 13.04 -7.65
C GLY A 198 4.31 14.14 -6.79
N PHE A 199 4.03 14.07 -5.50
CA PHE A 199 4.57 15.02 -4.54
C PHE A 199 4.88 14.33 -3.22
N HIS A 200 5.97 14.76 -2.59
CA HIS A 200 6.29 14.48 -1.20
C HIS A 200 5.43 15.36 -0.29
N GLN A 201 4.92 14.80 0.80
CA GLN A 201 4.15 15.54 1.80
C GLN A 201 4.62 15.14 3.20
N SER A 202 5.00 16.13 4.01
CA SER A 202 5.24 15.91 5.43
C SER A 202 4.89 17.12 6.28
N VAL A 203 4.31 16.89 7.44
CA VAL A 203 4.06 17.93 8.44
C VAL A 203 5.23 17.99 9.41
N ARG A 204 5.74 19.19 9.71
CA ARG A 204 6.86 19.37 10.63
C ARG A 204 6.62 20.53 11.60
N PRO A 205 6.98 20.37 12.88
CA PRO A 205 7.04 21.51 13.80
C PRO A 205 8.17 22.46 13.40
N SER A 206 7.91 23.76 13.54
CA SER A 206 8.91 24.82 13.42
C SER A 206 8.85 25.72 14.66
N MET A 207 9.72 26.73 14.77
CA MET A 207 9.67 27.68 15.89
C MET A 207 8.37 28.51 15.93
N TRP A 208 7.60 28.56 14.82
CA TRP A 208 6.51 29.54 14.67
C TRP A 208 5.17 28.81 14.60
N LYS A 209 5.03 27.94 13.60
CA LYS A 209 3.82 27.15 13.33
C LYS A 209 4.16 25.72 12.92
N MET A 210 3.14 24.89 12.79
CA MET A 210 3.28 23.67 12.01
C MET A 210 3.41 24.02 10.54
N MET A 211 4.31 23.34 9.86
CA MET A 211 4.59 23.58 8.46
C MET A 211 4.34 22.32 7.64
N LEU A 212 3.64 22.49 6.52
CA LEU A 212 3.47 21.49 5.49
C LEU A 212 4.61 21.63 4.48
N ASN A 213 5.52 20.67 4.48
CA ASN A 213 6.57 20.59 3.48
C ASN A 213 6.06 19.80 2.27
N ILE A 214 6.02 20.46 1.10
CA ILE A 214 5.59 19.88 -0.17
C ILE A 214 6.73 20.00 -1.17
N ASP A 215 7.04 18.91 -1.88
CA ASP A 215 8.00 18.93 -2.97
C ASP A 215 7.53 18.06 -4.12
N VAL A 216 7.88 18.43 -5.36
CA VAL A 216 7.58 17.61 -6.53
C VAL A 216 8.45 16.35 -6.47
N SER A 217 7.91 15.21 -6.89
CA SER A 217 8.64 13.95 -6.91
C SER A 217 8.29 13.15 -8.15
N ALA A 218 9.24 12.35 -8.61
CA ALA A 218 9.04 11.40 -9.70
C ALA A 218 9.64 10.04 -9.30
N THR A 219 8.99 8.95 -9.67
CA THR A 219 9.53 7.60 -9.47
C THR A 219 9.04 6.64 -10.54
N ALA A 220 9.73 5.51 -10.69
CA ALA A 220 9.41 4.51 -11.70
C ALA A 220 8.25 3.61 -11.24
N PHE A 221 7.28 3.40 -12.14
CA PHE A 221 6.19 2.43 -12.01
C PHE A 221 6.19 1.49 -13.21
N TYR A 222 5.57 0.31 -13.03
CA TYR A 222 5.26 -0.57 -14.16
C TYR A 222 4.04 -0.04 -14.91
N LYS A 223 4.12 0.00 -16.24
CA LYS A 223 3.00 0.37 -17.10
C LYS A 223 1.84 -0.60 -16.91
N ALA A 224 0.61 -0.07 -16.89
CA ALA A 224 -0.59 -0.89 -16.96
C ALA A 224 -0.84 -1.32 -18.41
N GLN A 225 -0.32 -2.49 -18.80
CA GLN A 225 -0.38 -3.01 -20.17
C GLN A 225 -0.55 -4.53 -20.21
N PRO A 226 -0.95 -5.12 -21.35
CA PRO A 226 -0.98 -6.57 -21.55
C PRO A 226 0.38 -7.22 -21.25
N VAL A 227 0.36 -8.43 -20.69
CA VAL A 227 1.61 -9.15 -20.35
C VAL A 227 2.43 -9.48 -21.60
N ILE A 228 1.78 -9.70 -22.74
CA ILE A 228 2.44 -9.88 -24.04
C ILE A 228 3.28 -8.64 -24.41
N GLU A 229 2.71 -7.44 -24.28
CA GLU A 229 3.43 -6.18 -24.57
C GLU A 229 4.56 -5.96 -23.57
N PHE A 230 4.31 -6.22 -22.28
CA PHE A 230 5.34 -6.18 -21.25
C PHE A 230 6.52 -7.13 -21.56
N MET A 231 6.23 -8.35 -21.99
CA MET A 231 7.24 -9.31 -22.42
C MET A 231 8.03 -8.78 -23.63
N CYS A 232 7.35 -8.19 -24.61
CA CYS A 232 7.99 -7.61 -25.79
C CYS A 232 8.95 -6.48 -25.42
N GLU A 233 8.54 -5.57 -24.52
CA GLU A 233 9.41 -4.48 -24.04
C GLU A 233 10.62 -5.00 -23.23
N VAL A 234 10.47 -6.09 -22.46
CA VAL A 234 11.56 -6.67 -21.66
C VAL A 234 12.56 -7.44 -22.53
N LEU A 235 12.08 -8.14 -23.55
CA LEU A 235 12.87 -8.99 -24.44
C LEU A 235 13.35 -8.27 -25.70
N ASP A 236 12.98 -7.00 -25.89
CA ASP A 236 13.26 -6.19 -27.07
C ASP A 236 12.75 -6.84 -28.36
N ILE A 237 11.52 -7.37 -28.29
CA ILE A 237 10.83 -8.01 -29.41
C ILE A 237 9.92 -6.95 -30.07
N ARG A 238 10.16 -6.65 -31.35
CA ARG A 238 9.36 -5.65 -32.09
C ARG A 238 7.96 -6.15 -32.44
N ASN A 239 7.85 -7.40 -32.87
CA ASN A 239 6.60 -8.00 -33.28
C ASN A 239 6.51 -9.45 -32.78
N ILE A 240 5.51 -9.73 -31.94
CA ILE A 240 5.30 -11.08 -31.41
C ILE A 240 4.77 -12.04 -32.47
N ASP A 241 4.03 -11.54 -33.47
CA ASP A 241 3.48 -12.36 -34.56
C ASP A 241 4.58 -12.89 -35.50
N GLU A 242 5.76 -12.25 -35.52
CA GLU A 242 6.94 -12.69 -36.27
C GLU A 242 7.78 -13.73 -35.51
N GLN A 243 7.48 -13.99 -34.23
CA GLN A 243 8.15 -15.01 -33.41
C GLN A 243 7.22 -16.19 -33.10
N PRO A 244 6.96 -17.11 -34.05
CA PRO A 244 6.14 -18.30 -33.82
C PRO A 244 6.84 -19.38 -32.97
N LYS A 245 8.04 -19.09 -32.43
CA LYS A 245 8.88 -20.04 -31.70
C LYS A 245 8.74 -19.84 -30.19
N PRO A 246 8.85 -20.93 -29.40
CA PRO A 246 8.94 -20.81 -27.95
C PRO A 246 10.13 -19.94 -27.52
N LEU A 247 10.00 -19.28 -26.37
CA LEU A 247 11.09 -18.51 -25.79
C LEU A 247 12.30 -19.40 -25.50
N THR A 248 13.50 -18.91 -25.83
CA THR A 248 14.74 -19.55 -25.40
C THR A 248 14.86 -19.55 -23.88
N ASP A 249 15.65 -20.47 -23.31
CA ASP A 249 15.86 -20.54 -21.87
C ASP A 249 16.39 -19.21 -21.29
N SER A 250 17.26 -18.51 -22.03
CA SER A 250 17.79 -17.18 -21.63
C SER A 250 16.70 -16.11 -21.61
N GLN A 251 15.89 -16.00 -22.68
CA GLN A 251 14.76 -15.07 -22.75
C GLN A 251 13.75 -15.34 -21.64
N ARG A 252 13.39 -16.61 -21.43
CA ARG A 252 12.46 -16.99 -20.35
C ARG A 252 13.00 -16.55 -19.00
N VAL A 253 14.26 -16.84 -18.67
CA VAL A 253 14.85 -16.45 -17.38
C VAL A 253 14.87 -14.92 -17.22
N LYS A 254 15.20 -14.17 -18.28
CA LYS A 254 15.15 -12.70 -18.26
C LYS A 254 13.73 -12.19 -17.96
N PHE A 255 12.73 -12.72 -18.68
CA PHE A 255 11.33 -12.38 -18.46
C PHE A 255 10.83 -12.77 -17.06
N THR A 256 11.17 -13.97 -16.57
CA THR A 256 10.81 -14.44 -15.22
C THR A 256 11.33 -13.48 -14.14
N LYS A 257 12.56 -12.99 -14.26
CA LYS A 257 13.14 -12.05 -13.29
C LYS A 257 12.37 -10.74 -13.21
N GLU A 258 11.87 -10.25 -14.33
CA GLU A 258 11.14 -8.98 -14.42
C GLU A 258 9.68 -9.10 -13.95
N ILE A 259 9.00 -10.20 -14.29
CA ILE A 259 7.57 -10.36 -13.96
C ILE A 259 7.30 -11.00 -12.59
N LYS A 260 8.26 -11.76 -12.03
CA LYS A 260 8.08 -12.44 -10.75
C LYS A 260 7.84 -11.40 -9.65
N GLY A 261 6.74 -11.58 -8.93
CA GLY A 261 6.32 -10.71 -7.84
C GLY A 261 5.36 -9.58 -8.25
N LEU A 262 5.18 -9.32 -9.54
CA LEU A 262 4.21 -8.35 -10.04
C LEU A 262 2.78 -8.87 -9.88
N LYS A 263 1.82 -7.93 -9.85
CA LYS A 263 0.39 -8.25 -9.84
C LYS A 263 -0.17 -8.13 -11.24
N VAL A 264 -0.89 -9.17 -11.68
CA VAL A 264 -1.59 -9.23 -12.97
C VAL A 264 -3.10 -9.32 -12.74
N GLU A 265 -3.88 -8.84 -13.70
CA GLU A 265 -5.35 -8.88 -13.74
C GLU A 265 -5.78 -9.75 -14.90
N ILE A 266 -6.77 -10.62 -14.67
CA ILE A 266 -7.35 -11.43 -15.75
C ILE A 266 -8.43 -10.65 -16.51
N THR A 267 -8.58 -11.00 -17.78
CA THR A 267 -9.47 -10.38 -18.77
C THR A 267 -10.47 -11.39 -19.37
N HIS A 268 -10.21 -12.69 -19.27
CA HIS A 268 -11.06 -13.75 -19.84
C HIS A 268 -12.39 -14.01 -19.10
N CYS A 269 -12.59 -13.43 -17.91
CA CYS A 269 -13.79 -13.65 -17.08
C CYS A 269 -14.79 -12.48 -17.13
N GLY A 270 -14.91 -11.81 -18.28
CA GLY A 270 -15.90 -10.74 -18.52
C GLY A 270 -15.78 -9.60 -17.51
N GLN A 271 -16.81 -9.39 -16.69
CA GLN A 271 -16.82 -8.33 -15.67
C GLN A 271 -15.95 -8.64 -14.43
N MET A 272 -15.48 -9.89 -14.26
CA MET A 272 -14.65 -10.29 -13.13
C MET A 272 -13.16 -10.03 -13.42
N LYS A 273 -12.55 -9.08 -12.70
CA LYS A 273 -11.17 -8.58 -12.89
C LYS A 273 -10.23 -9.04 -11.80
N ARG A 274 -10.20 -10.36 -11.60
CA ARG A 274 -9.46 -10.96 -10.50
C ARG A 274 -7.95 -10.70 -10.63
N LYS A 275 -7.34 -10.26 -9.52
CA LYS A 275 -5.90 -9.96 -9.44
C LYS A 275 -5.12 -11.10 -8.81
N TYR A 276 -3.97 -11.42 -9.38
CA TYR A 276 -3.05 -12.42 -8.86
C TYR A 276 -1.62 -11.88 -8.78
N LYS A 277 -0.83 -12.40 -7.83
CA LYS A 277 0.61 -12.16 -7.77
C LYS A 277 1.33 -13.28 -8.52
N VAL A 278 2.18 -12.93 -9.47
CA VAL A 278 3.01 -13.88 -10.22
C VAL A 278 4.10 -14.40 -9.30
N CYS A 279 4.22 -15.72 -9.22
CA CYS A 279 5.27 -16.39 -8.46
C CYS A 279 6.32 -17.06 -9.36
N ASN A 280 5.94 -17.46 -10.57
CA ASN A 280 6.87 -18.04 -11.53
C ASN A 280 6.39 -17.95 -12.98
N VAL A 281 7.24 -18.36 -13.92
CA VAL A 281 6.90 -18.56 -15.34
C VAL A 281 7.24 -20.01 -15.71
N THR A 282 6.33 -20.69 -16.40
CA THR A 282 6.50 -22.12 -16.73
C THR A 282 7.61 -22.34 -17.75
N ARG A 283 8.30 -23.48 -17.64
CA ARG A 283 9.28 -23.91 -18.65
C ARG A 283 8.59 -24.41 -19.91
N ARG A 284 7.48 -25.13 -19.76
CA ARG A 284 6.68 -25.65 -20.87
C ARG A 284 5.74 -24.56 -21.41
N PRO A 285 5.48 -24.52 -22.72
CA PRO A 285 4.50 -23.61 -23.31
C PRO A 285 3.06 -23.98 -22.90
N ALA A 286 2.11 -23.06 -23.08
CA ALA A 286 0.71 -23.27 -22.73
C ALA A 286 0.08 -24.50 -23.41
N SER A 287 0.56 -24.87 -24.60
CA SER A 287 0.13 -26.09 -25.33
C SER A 287 0.55 -27.40 -24.65
N HIS A 288 1.63 -27.42 -23.87
CA HIS A 288 2.19 -28.63 -23.24
C HIS A 288 2.25 -28.56 -21.71
N GLN A 289 1.99 -27.40 -21.12
CA GLN A 289 1.92 -27.25 -19.67
C GLN A 289 0.65 -27.92 -19.17
N THR A 290 0.80 -28.97 -18.36
CA THR A 290 -0.31 -29.71 -17.76
C THR A 290 -0.52 -29.32 -16.30
N PHE A 291 -1.72 -29.60 -15.79
CA PHE A 291 -2.06 -29.56 -14.38
C PHE A 291 -3.13 -30.62 -14.08
N PRO A 292 -3.19 -31.14 -12.84
CA PRO A 292 -4.24 -32.06 -12.43
C PRO A 292 -5.58 -31.32 -12.38
N LEU A 293 -6.51 -31.72 -13.24
CA LEU A 293 -7.88 -31.22 -13.31
C LEU A 293 -8.83 -32.29 -12.77
N GLN A 294 -9.59 -31.95 -11.72
CA GLN A 294 -10.65 -32.82 -11.23
C GLN A 294 -11.91 -32.60 -12.06
N LEU A 295 -12.42 -33.66 -12.67
CA LEU A 295 -13.66 -33.66 -13.43
C LEU A 295 -14.87 -33.79 -12.47
N ASP A 296 -16.06 -33.45 -12.97
CA ASP A 296 -17.32 -33.58 -12.22
C ASP A 296 -17.60 -35.03 -11.80
N THR A 297 -17.01 -36.01 -12.49
CA THR A 297 -17.07 -37.44 -12.16
C THR A 297 -16.18 -37.84 -10.97
N GLY A 298 -15.42 -36.90 -10.40
CA GLY A 298 -14.47 -37.14 -9.30
C GLY A 298 -13.10 -37.64 -9.75
N GLN A 299 -12.93 -38.02 -11.03
CA GLN A 299 -11.65 -38.45 -11.59
C GLN A 299 -10.70 -37.25 -11.80
N THR A 300 -9.42 -37.43 -11.50
CA THR A 300 -8.38 -36.43 -11.81
C THR A 300 -7.70 -36.80 -13.11
N VAL A 301 -7.69 -35.88 -14.07
CA VAL A 301 -7.03 -36.03 -15.37
C VAL A 301 -5.95 -34.96 -15.54
N GLU A 302 -4.86 -35.27 -16.23
CA GLU A 302 -3.93 -34.23 -16.67
C GLU A 302 -4.53 -33.47 -17.85
N CYS A 303 -4.76 -32.17 -17.67
CA CYS A 303 -5.26 -31.29 -18.71
C CYS A 303 -4.20 -30.23 -19.05
N THR A 304 -4.02 -29.92 -20.33
CA THR A 304 -3.14 -28.82 -20.73
C THR A 304 -3.83 -27.48 -20.53
N VAL A 305 -3.05 -26.43 -20.26
CA VAL A 305 -3.60 -25.07 -20.10
C VAL A 305 -4.36 -24.64 -21.36
N ALA A 306 -3.80 -24.88 -22.55
CA ALA A 306 -4.46 -24.53 -23.80
C ALA A 306 -5.80 -25.27 -24.01
N HIS A 307 -5.88 -26.56 -23.66
CA HIS A 307 -7.12 -27.32 -23.77
C HIS A 307 -8.17 -26.86 -22.75
N TYR A 308 -7.76 -26.59 -21.51
CA TYR A 308 -8.65 -26.06 -20.47
C TYR A 308 -9.32 -24.75 -20.90
N PHE A 309 -8.54 -23.78 -21.41
CA PHE A 309 -9.10 -22.50 -21.86
C PHE A 309 -10.02 -22.63 -23.07
N ARG A 310 -9.72 -23.55 -24.00
CA ARG A 310 -10.59 -23.86 -25.13
C ARG A 310 -11.92 -24.45 -24.68
N ASP A 311 -11.89 -25.41 -23.76
CA ASP A 311 -13.08 -26.17 -23.39
C ASP A 311 -13.96 -25.41 -22.39
N ARG A 312 -13.34 -24.85 -21.34
CA ARG A 312 -14.03 -24.18 -20.22
C ARG A 312 -14.41 -22.74 -20.55
N HIS A 313 -13.53 -22.00 -21.22
CA HIS A 313 -13.70 -20.57 -21.50
C HIS A 313 -14.02 -20.26 -22.97
N LYS A 314 -14.07 -21.28 -23.84
CA LYS A 314 -14.28 -21.13 -25.30
C LYS A 314 -13.27 -20.15 -25.93
N LEU A 315 -12.07 -20.10 -25.36
CA LEU A 315 -11.01 -19.18 -25.76
C LEU A 315 -9.89 -19.96 -26.45
N GLN A 316 -9.72 -19.74 -27.75
CA GLN A 316 -8.62 -20.31 -28.52
C GLN A 316 -7.40 -19.42 -28.39
N LEU A 317 -6.35 -19.93 -27.75
CA LEU A 317 -5.14 -19.15 -27.51
C LEU A 317 -4.42 -18.81 -28.82
N LYS A 318 -4.10 -17.52 -29.03
CA LYS A 318 -3.32 -17.07 -30.20
C LYS A 318 -1.84 -17.46 -30.04
N TYR A 319 -1.30 -17.32 -28.84
CA TYR A 319 0.11 -17.55 -28.53
C TYR A 319 0.32 -18.80 -27.67
N ALA A 320 -0.27 -19.93 -28.05
CA ALA A 320 -0.17 -21.20 -27.31
C ALA A 320 1.27 -21.75 -27.18
N HIS A 321 2.22 -21.24 -27.97
CA HIS A 321 3.64 -21.57 -27.93
C HIS A 321 4.42 -20.79 -26.85
N LEU A 322 3.83 -19.78 -26.23
CA LEU A 322 4.42 -19.01 -25.12
C LEU A 322 4.20 -19.72 -23.78
N PRO A 323 5.05 -19.43 -22.76
CA PRO A 323 4.87 -20.00 -21.42
C PRO A 323 3.64 -19.43 -20.71
N CYS A 324 3.31 -20.00 -19.55
CA CYS A 324 2.26 -19.50 -18.67
C CYS A 324 2.87 -18.79 -17.44
N LEU A 325 2.11 -17.88 -16.85
CA LEU A 325 2.37 -17.35 -15.52
C LEU A 325 1.86 -18.33 -14.48
N GLN A 326 2.73 -18.76 -13.56
CA GLN A 326 2.28 -19.41 -12.33
C GLN A 326 1.95 -18.32 -11.31
N VAL A 327 0.77 -18.39 -10.72
CA VAL A 327 0.26 -17.35 -9.82
C VAL A 327 -0.26 -17.90 -8.49
N GLY A 328 -0.25 -17.05 -7.46
CA GLY A 328 -0.74 -17.44 -6.14
C GLY A 328 0.32 -18.20 -5.34
N GLN A 329 -0.04 -19.39 -4.83
CA GLN A 329 0.87 -20.22 -4.03
C GLN A 329 1.77 -21.04 -4.96
N GLU A 330 3.09 -21.00 -4.74
CA GLU A 330 4.06 -21.75 -5.56
C GLU A 330 3.84 -23.28 -5.50
N GLN A 331 3.28 -23.79 -4.42
CA GLN A 331 2.93 -25.21 -4.26
C GLN A 331 1.65 -25.61 -5.03
N LYS A 332 0.91 -24.63 -5.57
CA LYS A 332 -0.32 -24.87 -6.35
C LYS A 332 -0.06 -24.69 -7.85
N HIS A 333 -0.93 -25.32 -8.63
CA HIS A 333 -0.81 -25.43 -10.08
C HIS A 333 -1.75 -24.45 -10.80
N THR A 334 -1.76 -23.18 -10.39
CA THR A 334 -2.58 -22.15 -11.04
C THR A 334 -1.76 -21.45 -12.13
N TYR A 335 -2.08 -21.75 -13.38
CA TYR A 335 -1.38 -21.25 -14.55
C TYR A 335 -2.29 -20.34 -15.40
N LEU A 336 -1.78 -19.18 -15.80
CA LEU A 336 -2.47 -18.24 -16.68
C LEU A 336 -1.65 -18.06 -17.97
N PRO A 337 -2.23 -18.24 -19.16
CA PRO A 337 -1.63 -17.79 -20.42
C PRO A 337 -1.27 -16.30 -20.38
N LEU A 338 -0.24 -15.87 -21.12
CA LEU A 338 0.19 -14.46 -21.13
C LEU A 338 -0.83 -13.50 -21.76
N GLU A 339 -1.76 -14.03 -22.56
CA GLU A 339 -2.74 -13.24 -23.31
C GLU A 339 -4.07 -13.02 -22.59
N VAL A 340 -4.24 -13.53 -21.36
CA VAL A 340 -5.52 -13.53 -20.64
C VAL A 340 -5.53 -12.82 -19.29
#